data_AF-A0A0H2RTL4-F1
#
_entry.id   AF-A0A0H2RTL4-F1
#
_cell.length_a   1.000
_cell.length_b   1.000
_cell.length_c   1.000
_cell.angle_alpha   90.00
_cell.angle_beta   90.00
_cell.angle_gamma   90.00
#
_symmetry.space_group_name_H-M   'P 1'
#
loop_
_entity.id
_entity.type
_entity.pdbx_description
1 polymer ?
#
loop_
_entity_poly.entity_id
_entity_poly.type
_entity_poly.pdbx_seq_one_letter_code
_entity_poly.pdbx_strand_id
1 'polypeptide(L)'
;MNVLGDDILTDDDKNNIRAFNLLMRSTMTSKTFRQMRWAFRHKMDIDSEWVILHRLALLSGVTPVWYDCCINCCCCFVGEKYGDLESCPYCEEVRYGQNGKARKVFCYLPFIPRLQSLFESPKSIQLLQYRHQYSSEPGTFQDVFDSNVYKELRRKKVEVDGKTYSHRYFSGMHDIALSLSADGFLIFGKKRK
;
A
#
# COMPACT_ATOMS: atom_id res chain seq x y z
N MET A 1 -25.98 12.22 -2.25
CA MET A 1 -25.01 11.14 -2.01
C MET A 1 -25.01 10.88 -0.52
N ASN A 2 -25.48 9.71 -0.11
CA ASN A 2 -25.63 9.35 1.31
C ASN A 2 -24.29 9.48 2.01
N VAL A 3 -24.25 10.34 3.02
CA VAL A 3 -23.25 10.29 4.09
C VAL A 3 -23.48 8.94 4.77
N LEU A 4 -22.64 7.95 4.45
CA LEU A 4 -22.59 6.70 5.22
C LEU A 4 -22.04 7.09 6.60
N GLY A 5 -22.96 7.35 7.52
CA GLY A 5 -22.69 7.68 8.90
C GLY A 5 -21.97 6.55 9.63
N ASP A 6 -21.61 6.82 10.87
CA ASP A 6 -20.92 5.98 11.87
C ASP A 6 -21.53 4.58 12.17
N ASP A 7 -22.40 4.05 11.30
CA ASP A 7 -23.24 2.86 11.49
C ASP A 7 -22.70 1.58 10.82
N ILE A 8 -21.52 1.61 10.20
CA ILE A 8 -20.92 0.42 9.56
C ILE A 8 -20.17 -0.47 10.57
N LEU A 9 -19.68 0.11 11.67
CA LEU A 9 -18.86 -0.60 12.66
C LEU A 9 -19.66 -0.88 13.92
N THR A 10 -19.78 -2.16 14.29
CA THR A 10 -20.35 -2.55 15.57
C THR A 10 -19.47 -2.07 16.73
N ASP A 11 -20.03 -2.01 17.93
CA ASP A 11 -19.22 -1.65 19.11
C ASP A 11 -18.12 -2.69 19.41
N ASP A 12 -18.36 -3.95 19.07
CA ASP A 12 -17.34 -5.00 19.12
C ASP A 12 -16.21 -4.75 18.11
N ASP A 13 -16.55 -4.35 16.87
CA ASP A 13 -15.55 -3.95 15.88
C ASP A 13 -14.71 -2.78 16.41
N LYS A 14 -15.34 -1.75 17.01
CA LYS A 14 -14.63 -0.60 17.60
C LYS A 14 -13.70 -1.02 18.74
N ASN A 15 -14.15 -1.91 19.63
CA ASN A 15 -13.34 -2.42 20.76
C ASN A 15 -12.15 -3.24 20.27
N ASN A 16 -12.38 -4.14 19.32
CA ASN A 16 -11.35 -4.95 18.69
C ASN A 16 -10.32 -4.09 17.94
N ILE A 17 -10.77 -3.08 17.17
CA ILE A 17 -9.90 -2.13 16.48
C ILE A 17 -9.00 -1.38 17.47
N ARG A 18 -9.56 -0.91 18.59
CA ARG A 18 -8.79 -0.20 19.64
C ARG A 18 -7.76 -1.12 20.31
N ALA A 19 -8.17 -2.34 20.66
CA ALA A 19 -7.29 -3.33 21.27
C ALA A 19 -6.15 -3.72 20.33
N PHE A 20 -6.44 -3.88 19.04
CA PHE A 20 -5.43 -4.15 18.01
C PHE A 20 -4.46 -2.99 17.82
N ASN A 21 -4.96 -1.75 17.79
CA ASN A 21 -4.12 -0.57 17.68
C ASN A 21 -3.17 -0.44 18.88
N LEU A 22 -3.62 -0.79 20.09
CA LEU A 22 -2.77 -0.89 21.27
C LEU A 22 -1.67 -1.95 21.09
N LEU A 23 -2.01 -3.14 20.58
CA LEU A 23 -1.04 -4.19 20.26
C LEU A 23 0.02 -3.68 19.27
N MET A 24 -0.42 -3.04 18.18
CA MET A 24 0.46 -2.61 17.10
C MET A 24 1.35 -1.41 17.45
N ARG A 25 0.90 -0.51 18.34
CA ARG A 25 1.63 0.70 18.71
C ARG A 25 2.48 0.57 19.97
N SER A 26 2.35 -0.53 20.70
CA SER A 26 3.10 -0.77 21.94
C SER A 26 4.16 -1.85 21.74
N THR A 27 4.95 -2.10 22.79
CA THR A 27 5.89 -3.24 22.86
C THR A 27 5.20 -4.53 23.32
N MET A 28 3.86 -4.55 23.33
CA MET A 28 3.07 -5.69 23.80
C MET A 28 3.27 -6.90 22.88
N THR A 29 3.57 -8.05 23.48
CA THR A 29 3.66 -9.32 22.75
C THR A 29 2.27 -9.93 22.57
N SER A 30 2.08 -10.81 21.58
CA SER A 30 0.86 -11.60 21.43
C SER A 30 0.51 -12.42 22.68
N LYS A 31 1.53 -12.84 23.45
CA LYS A 31 1.33 -13.53 24.74
C LYS A 31 0.69 -12.60 25.77
N THR A 32 1.24 -11.39 25.93
CA THR A 32 0.72 -10.37 26.83
C THR A 32 -0.69 -9.94 26.41
N PHE A 33 -0.93 -9.77 25.12
CA PHE A 33 -2.27 -9.46 24.59
C PHE A 33 -3.29 -10.53 24.94
N ARG A 34 -2.92 -11.81 24.79
CA ARG A 34 -3.77 -12.95 25.17
C ARG A 34 -4.06 -12.97 26.68
N GLN A 35 -3.07 -12.64 27.51
CA GLN A 35 -3.25 -12.54 28.97
C GLN A 35 -4.19 -11.39 29.34
N MET A 36 -4.00 -10.21 28.75
CA MET A 36 -4.88 -9.06 28.92
C MET A 36 -6.33 -9.43 28.56
N ARG A 37 -6.53 -9.98 27.37
CA ARG A 37 -7.84 -10.46 26.89
C ARG A 37 -8.50 -11.41 27.89
N TRP A 38 -7.73 -12.38 28.40
CA TRP A 38 -8.25 -13.34 29.37
C TRP A 38 -8.58 -12.70 30.73
N ALA A 39 -7.74 -11.81 31.24
CA ALA A 39 -7.92 -11.14 32.53
C ALA A 39 -9.15 -10.21 32.53
N PHE A 40 -9.39 -9.51 31.42
CA PHE A 40 -10.47 -8.53 31.29
C PHE A 40 -11.74 -9.07 30.62
N ARG A 41 -11.83 -10.38 30.33
CA ARG A 41 -12.98 -11.00 29.66
C ARG A 41 -14.34 -10.75 30.31
N HIS A 42 -14.35 -10.42 31.60
CA HIS A 42 -15.56 -10.12 32.38
C HIS A 42 -16.02 -8.66 32.26
N LYS A 43 -15.20 -7.79 31.67
CA LYS A 43 -15.47 -6.36 31.44
C LYS A 43 -15.54 -6.00 29.97
N MET A 44 -14.74 -6.65 29.13
CA MET A 44 -14.67 -6.36 27.70
C MET A 44 -14.48 -7.66 26.94
N ASP A 45 -15.31 -7.87 25.93
CA ASP A 45 -15.10 -8.93 24.98
C ASP A 45 -14.14 -8.43 23.89
N ILE A 46 -12.99 -9.09 23.81
CA ILE A 46 -11.98 -8.80 22.80
C ILE A 46 -11.65 -10.13 22.16
N ASP A 47 -11.64 -10.12 20.84
CA ASP A 47 -11.34 -11.28 20.05
C ASP A 47 -9.86 -11.67 20.13
N SER A 48 -9.57 -12.88 19.66
CA SER A 48 -8.18 -13.27 19.45
C SER A 48 -7.53 -12.40 18.37
N GLU A 49 -6.22 -12.19 18.44
CA GLU A 49 -5.44 -11.47 17.43
C GLU A 49 -5.76 -11.95 16.00
N TRP A 50 -5.93 -13.26 15.81
CA TRP A 50 -6.27 -13.85 14.52
C TRP A 50 -7.66 -13.44 14.01
N VAL A 51 -8.69 -13.50 14.85
CA VAL A 51 -10.06 -13.10 14.49
C VAL A 51 -10.10 -11.61 14.17
N ILE A 52 -9.45 -10.79 15.02
CA ILE A 52 -9.33 -9.35 14.82
C ILE A 52 -8.66 -9.04 13.47
N LEU A 53 -7.52 -9.67 13.19
CA LEU A 53 -6.80 -9.48 11.92
C LEU A 53 -7.66 -9.84 10.71
N HIS A 54 -8.40 -10.95 10.78
CA HIS A 54 -9.28 -11.38 9.70
C HIS A 54 -10.44 -10.39 9.49
N ARG A 55 -11.08 -9.96 10.58
CA ARG A 55 -12.16 -8.95 10.57
C ARG A 55 -11.66 -7.62 10.01
N LEU A 56 -10.49 -7.16 10.45
CA LEU A 56 -9.84 -5.94 9.94
C LEU A 56 -9.52 -6.02 8.45
N ALA A 57 -9.02 -7.16 7.97
CA ALA A 57 -8.77 -7.37 6.56
C ALA A 57 -10.07 -7.21 5.73
N LEU A 58 -11.17 -7.81 6.20
CA LEU A 58 -12.49 -7.65 5.57
C LEU A 58 -12.97 -6.19 5.60
N LEU A 59 -12.91 -5.54 6.76
CA LEU A 59 -13.34 -4.15 6.94
C LEU A 59 -12.50 -3.16 6.14
N SER A 60 -11.22 -3.46 5.91
CA SER A 60 -10.33 -2.58 5.14
C SER A 60 -10.69 -2.52 3.65
N GLY A 61 -11.46 -3.48 3.13
CA GLY A 61 -11.76 -3.60 1.70
C GLY A 61 -10.52 -3.88 0.82
N VAL A 62 -9.35 -4.13 1.42
CA VAL A 62 -8.11 -4.42 0.69
C VAL A 62 -7.86 -5.92 0.69
N THR A 63 -8.04 -6.55 -0.46
CA THR A 63 -7.73 -7.97 -0.65
C THR A 63 -6.29 -8.15 -1.14
N PRO A 64 -5.44 -8.93 -0.43
CA PRO A 64 -4.10 -9.24 -0.91
C PRO A 64 -4.15 -10.06 -2.20
N VAL A 65 -3.25 -9.75 -3.12
CA VAL A 65 -3.03 -10.47 -4.38
C VAL A 65 -1.70 -11.20 -4.27
N TRP A 66 -1.67 -12.45 -4.74
CA TRP A 66 -0.47 -13.27 -4.73
C TRP A 66 0.08 -13.41 -6.13
N TYR A 67 1.36 -13.08 -6.30
CA TYR A 67 2.06 -13.22 -7.57
C TYR A 67 3.16 -14.27 -7.47
N ASP A 68 3.24 -15.11 -8.49
CA ASP A 68 4.34 -16.05 -8.62
C ASP A 68 5.62 -15.30 -8.96
N CYS A 69 6.73 -15.70 -8.34
CA CYS A 69 8.03 -15.10 -8.56
C CYS A 69 9.08 -16.17 -8.85
N CYS A 70 10.13 -15.77 -9.55
CA CYS A 70 11.34 -16.57 -9.63
C CYS A 70 11.89 -16.81 -8.21
N ILE A 71 12.39 -18.02 -7.94
CA ILE A 71 12.97 -18.39 -6.64
C ILE A 71 14.09 -17.43 -6.21
N ASN A 72 14.86 -16.94 -7.18
CA ASN A 72 15.95 -15.98 -7.03
C ASN A 72 15.50 -14.51 -7.09
N CYS A 73 14.19 -14.24 -7.09
CA CYS A 73 13.61 -12.88 -7.17
C CYS A 73 13.97 -12.09 -8.46
N CYS A 74 14.42 -12.73 -9.53
CA CYS A 74 14.78 -12.03 -10.77
C CYS A 74 13.57 -11.36 -11.44
N CYS A 75 12.38 -11.97 -11.34
CA CYS A 75 11.15 -11.45 -11.93
C CYS A 75 9.91 -11.95 -11.19
N CYS A 76 8.80 -11.25 -11.39
CA CYS A 76 7.44 -11.72 -11.11
C CYS A 76 6.81 -12.22 -12.41
N PHE A 77 6.15 -13.38 -12.38
CA PHE A 77 5.47 -13.98 -13.52
C PHE A 77 4.08 -13.35 -13.69
N VAL A 78 4.04 -12.13 -14.21
CA VAL A 78 2.83 -11.30 -14.33
C VAL A 78 2.79 -10.56 -15.67
N GLY A 79 1.58 -10.19 -16.09
CA GLY A 79 1.35 -9.44 -17.33
C GLY A 79 1.61 -10.26 -18.59
N GLU A 80 1.39 -9.64 -19.75
CA GLU A 80 1.48 -10.31 -21.06
C GLU A 80 2.86 -10.88 -21.35
N LYS A 81 3.92 -10.25 -20.84
CA LYS A 81 5.30 -10.63 -21.13
C LYS A 81 5.79 -11.85 -20.32
N TYR A 82 5.35 -11.98 -19.07
CA TYR A 82 5.90 -12.98 -18.13
C TYR A 82 4.85 -13.94 -17.56
N GLY A 83 3.55 -13.67 -17.76
CA GLY A 83 2.45 -14.41 -17.13
C GLY A 83 2.40 -15.90 -17.52
N ASP A 84 2.74 -16.22 -18.77
CA ASP A 84 2.67 -17.58 -19.32
C ASP A 84 4.01 -18.32 -19.27
N LEU A 85 5.06 -17.72 -18.69
CA LEU A 85 6.36 -18.38 -18.61
C LEU A 85 6.39 -19.41 -17.47
N GLU A 86 6.94 -20.58 -17.78
CA GLU A 86 7.21 -21.66 -16.82
C GLU A 86 8.63 -21.64 -16.25
N SER A 87 9.54 -20.89 -16.86
CA SER A 87 10.92 -20.70 -16.41
C SER A 87 11.31 -19.24 -16.42
N CYS A 88 12.23 -18.86 -15.52
CA CYS A 88 12.71 -17.49 -15.43
C CYS A 88 13.55 -17.15 -16.68
N PRO A 89 13.25 -16.06 -17.41
CA PRO A 89 14.02 -15.68 -18.60
C PRO A 89 15.42 -15.13 -18.29
N TYR A 90 15.79 -15.00 -17.00
CA TYR A 90 17.06 -14.44 -16.55
C TYR A 90 18.01 -15.48 -15.93
N CYS A 91 17.46 -16.45 -15.21
CA CYS A 91 18.26 -17.46 -14.51
C CYS A 91 17.78 -18.90 -14.77
N GLU A 92 16.83 -19.09 -15.69
CA GLU A 92 16.32 -20.37 -16.19
C GLU A 92 15.65 -21.28 -15.16
N GLU A 93 15.63 -20.87 -13.89
CA GLU A 93 14.94 -21.57 -12.81
C GLU A 93 13.45 -21.76 -13.12
N VAL A 94 12.97 -22.98 -12.91
CA VAL A 94 11.56 -23.32 -13.07
C VAL A 94 10.69 -22.56 -12.06
N ARG A 95 9.54 -22.08 -12.53
CA ARG A 95 8.52 -21.37 -11.74
C ARG A 95 7.88 -22.29 -10.71
N TYR A 96 7.51 -23.50 -11.12
CA TYR A 96 6.76 -24.46 -10.32
C TYR A 96 7.65 -25.54 -9.72
N GLY A 97 7.29 -25.99 -8.52
CA GLY A 97 7.89 -27.16 -7.89
C GLY A 97 7.21 -28.45 -8.36
N GLN A 98 7.69 -29.59 -7.86
CA GLN A 98 7.12 -30.92 -8.19
C GLN A 98 5.64 -31.06 -7.82
N ASN A 99 5.15 -30.24 -6.89
CA ASN A 99 3.75 -30.22 -6.44
C ASN A 99 2.85 -29.31 -7.31
N GLY A 100 3.35 -28.77 -8.42
CA GLY A 100 2.63 -27.84 -9.29
C GLY A 100 2.39 -26.45 -8.70
N LYS A 101 2.93 -26.15 -7.51
CA LYS A 101 2.82 -24.82 -6.89
C LYS A 101 4.04 -23.97 -7.22
N ALA A 102 3.85 -22.66 -7.29
CA ALA A 102 4.96 -21.74 -7.49
C ALA A 102 5.98 -21.89 -6.36
N ARG A 103 7.27 -21.93 -6.72
CA ARG A 103 8.37 -22.10 -5.75
C ARG A 103 8.52 -20.88 -4.85
N LYS A 104 8.04 -19.71 -5.30
CA LYS A 104 8.02 -18.47 -4.54
C LYS A 104 6.82 -17.63 -4.93
N VAL A 105 6.20 -17.02 -3.93
CA VAL A 105 5.09 -16.09 -4.11
C VAL A 105 5.39 -14.77 -3.39
N PHE A 106 4.93 -13.66 -3.98
CA PHE A 106 4.95 -12.34 -3.39
C PHE A 106 3.51 -11.91 -3.07
N CYS A 107 3.27 -11.48 -1.83
CA CYS A 107 2.01 -10.89 -1.41
C CYS A 107 2.03 -9.40 -1.70
N TYR A 108 1.08 -8.94 -2.51
CA TYR A 108 0.89 -7.55 -2.90
C TYR A 108 -0.44 -7.04 -2.37
N LEU A 109 -0.41 -5.87 -1.71
CA LEU A 109 -1.63 -5.14 -1.39
C LEU A 109 -1.95 -4.17 -2.54
N PRO A 110 -3.09 -4.32 -3.22
CA PRO A 110 -3.49 -3.47 -4.33
C PRO A 110 -3.36 -1.99 -4.01
N PHE A 111 -2.66 -1.27 -4.88
CA PHE A 111 -2.39 0.15 -4.70
C PHE A 111 -3.56 1.04 -5.11
N ILE A 112 -4.32 0.65 -6.15
CA ILE A 112 -5.43 1.44 -6.68
C ILE A 112 -6.52 1.71 -5.62
N PRO A 113 -7.03 0.72 -4.85
CA PRO A 113 -8.03 0.98 -3.81
C PRO A 113 -7.54 1.97 -2.75
N ARG A 114 -6.23 1.96 -2.46
CA ARG A 114 -5.62 2.91 -1.52
C ARG A 114 -5.58 4.33 -2.06
N LEU A 115 -5.46 4.52 -3.37
CA LEU A 115 -5.57 5.84 -3.98
C LEU A 115 -7.03 6.33 -3.97
N GLN A 116 -7.98 5.43 -4.26
CA GLN A 116 -9.40 5.76 -4.24
C GLN A 116 -9.85 6.21 -2.84
N SER A 117 -9.38 5.54 -1.78
CA SER A 117 -9.76 5.90 -0.40
C SER A 117 -9.26 7.29 0.04
N LEU A 118 -8.22 7.86 -0.61
CA LEU A 118 -7.81 9.24 -0.36
C LEU A 118 -8.91 10.26 -0.75
N PHE A 119 -9.84 9.88 -1.62
CA PHE A 119 -10.97 10.70 -2.05
C PHE A 119 -12.27 10.40 -1.32
N GLU A 120 -12.27 9.50 -0.33
CA GLU A 120 -13.48 9.12 0.41
C GLU A 120 -13.66 9.93 1.71
N SER A 121 -12.65 10.69 2.12
CA SER A 121 -12.71 11.54 3.33
C SER A 121 -12.56 13.03 2.97
N PRO A 122 -13.47 13.91 3.43
CA PRO A 122 -13.32 15.35 3.25
C PRO A 122 -11.98 15.89 3.76
N LYS A 123 -11.49 15.34 4.89
CA LYS A 123 -10.19 15.70 5.45
C LYS A 123 -9.04 15.32 4.52
N SER A 124 -9.07 14.10 3.96
CA SER A 124 -8.05 13.64 3.01
C SER A 124 -8.07 14.47 1.73
N ILE A 125 -9.27 14.78 1.19
CA ILE A 125 -9.42 15.63 0.00
C ILE A 125 -8.80 17.02 0.24
N GLN A 126 -9.01 17.62 1.41
CA GLN A 126 -8.37 18.90 1.76
C GLN A 126 -6.84 18.78 1.76
N LEU A 127 -6.30 17.70 2.34
CA LEU A 127 -4.84 17.46 2.36
C LEU A 127 -4.27 17.26 0.95
N LEU A 128 -5.02 16.64 0.03
CA LEU A 128 -4.59 16.46 -1.37
C LEU A 128 -4.38 17.80 -2.12
N GLN A 129 -4.93 18.90 -1.63
CA GLN A 129 -4.74 20.23 -2.22
C GLN A 129 -3.37 20.84 -1.91
N TYR A 130 -2.58 20.27 -0.98
CA TYR A 130 -1.28 20.79 -0.56
C TYR A 130 -0.39 21.14 -1.75
N ARG A 131 -0.22 20.21 -2.70
CA ARG A 131 0.56 20.42 -3.92
C ARG A 131 0.07 21.58 -4.78
N HIS A 132 -1.25 21.75 -4.88
CA HIS A 132 -1.86 22.80 -5.69
C HIS A 132 -1.70 24.18 -5.04
N GLN A 133 -1.75 24.24 -3.71
CA GLN A 133 -1.60 25.46 -2.91
C GLN A 133 -0.13 25.82 -2.63
N TYR A 134 0.80 24.88 -2.84
CA TYR A 134 2.22 25.07 -2.63
C TYR A 134 2.79 26.17 -3.54
N SER A 135 3.53 27.10 -2.94
CA SER A 135 4.25 28.17 -3.63
C SER A 135 5.74 27.99 -3.42
N SER A 136 6.48 27.85 -4.52
CA SER A 136 7.95 27.80 -4.50
C SER A 136 8.55 29.16 -4.20
N GLU A 137 9.56 29.20 -3.35
CA GLU A 137 10.42 30.37 -3.18
C GLU A 137 11.64 30.28 -4.13
N PRO A 138 11.96 31.36 -4.88
CA PRO A 138 13.13 31.34 -5.76
C PRO A 138 14.43 31.12 -4.99
N GLY A 139 15.27 30.22 -5.49
CA GLY A 139 16.60 29.96 -4.91
C GLY A 139 16.60 29.00 -3.72
N THR A 140 15.44 28.48 -3.30
CA THR A 140 15.34 27.47 -2.24
C THR A 140 14.76 26.16 -2.78
N PHE A 141 15.05 25.07 -2.08
CA PHE A 141 14.47 23.76 -2.32
C PHE A 141 13.84 23.28 -1.02
N GLN A 142 12.52 23.46 -0.90
CA GLN A 142 11.76 23.17 0.31
C GLN A 142 10.90 21.90 0.15
N ASP A 143 10.50 21.60 -1.09
CA ASP A 143 9.69 20.42 -1.41
C ASP A 143 10.11 19.79 -2.75
N VAL A 144 9.67 18.55 -3.02
CA VAL A 144 9.86 17.87 -4.30
C VAL A 144 9.27 18.66 -5.47
N PHE A 145 8.26 19.51 -5.22
CA PHE A 145 7.66 20.38 -6.23
C PHE A 145 8.60 21.52 -6.71
N ASP A 146 9.70 21.76 -6.01
CA ASP A 146 10.73 22.71 -6.45
C ASP A 146 11.67 22.13 -7.51
N SER A 147 11.64 20.81 -7.71
CA SER A 147 12.50 20.14 -8.69
C SER A 147 12.22 20.62 -10.12
N ASN A 148 13.30 20.73 -10.90
CA ASN A 148 13.21 21.10 -12.32
C ASN A 148 12.36 20.08 -13.09
N VAL A 149 12.50 18.79 -12.78
CA VAL A 149 11.71 17.71 -13.39
C VAL A 149 10.21 17.93 -13.20
N TYR A 150 9.77 18.21 -11.97
CA TYR A 150 8.36 18.47 -11.69
C TYR A 150 7.86 19.74 -12.40
N LYS A 151 8.64 20.83 -12.37
CA LYS A 151 8.32 22.09 -13.05
C LYS A 151 8.21 21.94 -14.56
N GLU A 152 9.05 21.10 -15.18
CA GLU A 152 8.97 20.75 -16.60
C GLU A 152 7.73 19.93 -16.93
N LEU A 153 7.42 18.90 -16.12
CA LEU A 153 6.23 18.06 -16.33
C LEU A 153 4.95 18.89 -16.34
N ARG A 154 4.80 19.86 -15.43
CA ARG A 154 3.64 20.76 -15.38
C ARG A 154 3.38 21.55 -16.67
N ARG A 155 4.40 21.71 -17.53
CA ARG A 155 4.27 22.40 -18.82
C ARG A 155 3.92 21.45 -19.97
N LYS A 156 4.07 20.14 -19.79
CA LYS A 156 3.81 19.11 -20.81
C LYS A 156 2.36 18.61 -20.75
N LYS A 157 1.81 18.25 -21.91
CA LYS A 157 0.55 17.50 -22.00
C LYS A 157 0.77 16.07 -21.53
N VAL A 158 -0.24 15.46 -20.93
CA VAL A 158 -0.18 14.06 -20.51
C VAL A 158 -0.08 13.16 -21.73
N GLU A 159 0.89 12.26 -21.72
CA GLU A 159 1.08 11.23 -22.75
C GLU A 159 1.11 9.85 -22.07
N VAL A 160 0.27 8.93 -22.55
CA VAL A 160 0.18 7.54 -22.07
C VAL A 160 0.11 6.63 -23.29
N ASP A 161 1.01 5.65 -23.38
CA ASP A 161 1.07 4.67 -24.47
C ASP A 161 1.00 5.30 -25.89
N GLY A 162 1.72 6.42 -26.08
CA GLY A 162 1.77 7.17 -27.34
C GLY A 162 0.54 8.04 -27.64
N LYS A 163 -0.44 8.09 -26.74
CA LYS A 163 -1.63 8.95 -26.86
C LYS A 163 -1.47 10.22 -26.03
N THR A 164 -1.55 11.37 -26.70
CA THR A 164 -1.55 12.69 -26.03
C THR A 164 -2.97 13.13 -25.62
N TYR A 165 -3.12 13.55 -24.36
CA TYR A 165 -4.37 14.06 -23.80
C TYR A 165 -4.42 15.59 -23.84
N SER A 166 -5.61 16.17 -23.69
CA SER A 166 -5.82 17.63 -23.76
C SER A 166 -5.25 18.39 -22.57
N HIS A 167 -5.15 17.76 -21.40
CA HIS A 167 -4.69 18.37 -20.15
C HIS A 167 -3.19 18.16 -19.92
N ARG A 168 -2.63 18.99 -19.03
CA ARG A 168 -1.21 18.93 -18.63
C ARG A 168 -1.03 18.08 -17.38
N TYR A 169 0.19 17.56 -17.16
CA TYR A 169 0.51 16.85 -15.92
C TYR A 169 0.26 17.76 -14.71
N PHE A 170 -0.37 17.20 -13.68
CA PHE A 170 -0.61 17.86 -12.39
C PHE A 170 -1.46 19.14 -12.47
N SER A 171 -2.34 19.22 -13.47
CA SER A 171 -3.23 20.37 -13.71
C SER A 171 -4.48 20.37 -12.83
N GLY A 172 -4.92 19.20 -12.35
CA GLY A 172 -6.04 19.07 -11.42
C GLY A 172 -5.63 19.36 -9.98
N MET A 173 -6.48 20.03 -9.20
CA MET A 173 -6.17 20.41 -7.81
C MET A 173 -5.88 19.22 -6.88
N HIS A 174 -6.40 18.03 -7.19
CA HIS A 174 -6.19 16.81 -6.41
C HIS A 174 -5.30 15.78 -7.12
N ASP A 175 -4.57 16.18 -8.17
CA ASP A 175 -3.64 15.27 -8.85
C ASP A 175 -2.55 14.81 -7.89
N ILE A 176 -2.35 13.49 -7.83
CA ILE A 176 -1.36 12.84 -6.97
C ILE A 176 -0.07 12.63 -7.77
N ALA A 177 1.03 13.20 -7.29
CA ALA A 177 2.36 12.93 -7.82
C ALA A 177 2.97 11.73 -7.07
N LEU A 178 3.29 10.68 -7.81
CA LEU A 178 3.94 9.48 -7.27
C LEU A 178 5.36 9.41 -7.82
N SER A 179 6.33 9.25 -6.93
CA SER A 179 7.71 8.92 -7.27
C SER A 179 8.03 7.52 -6.77
N LEU A 180 8.71 6.75 -7.62
CA LEU A 180 9.29 5.47 -7.24
C LEU A 180 10.80 5.64 -7.20
N SER A 181 11.39 5.38 -6.03
CA SER A 181 12.84 5.21 -5.90
C SER A 181 13.13 3.74 -5.70
N ALA A 182 13.87 3.15 -6.64
CA ALA A 182 14.26 1.76 -6.62
C ALA A 182 15.79 1.67 -6.60
N ASP A 183 16.37 1.97 -5.44
CA ASP A 183 17.75 1.60 -5.11
C ASP A 183 17.82 1.32 -3.60
N GLY A 184 17.81 0.04 -3.25
CA GLY A 184 17.93 -0.41 -1.88
C GLY A 184 19.41 -0.51 -1.51
N PHE A 185 20.04 0.60 -1.14
CA PHE A 185 21.31 0.51 -0.43
C PHE A 185 21.07 -0.24 0.89
N LEU A 186 21.76 -1.37 1.07
CA LEU A 186 21.85 -2.04 2.36
C LEU A 186 22.66 -1.14 3.31
N ILE A 187 21.99 -0.22 4.01
CA ILE A 187 22.61 0.67 5.01
C ILE A 187 23.31 -0.15 6.11
N PHE A 188 22.87 -1.39 6.33
CA PHE A 188 23.54 -2.36 7.17
C PHE A 188 23.86 -3.58 6.32
N GLY A 189 25.16 -3.83 6.09
CA GLY A 189 25.70 -4.90 5.25
C GLY A 189 25.41 -6.34 5.71
N LYS A 190 24.14 -6.69 5.93
CA LYS A 190 23.71 -8.08 6.07
C LYS A 190 23.66 -8.71 4.69
N LYS A 191 24.74 -9.39 4.32
CA LYS A 191 24.67 -10.45 3.30
C LYS A 191 23.64 -11.47 3.76
N ARG A 192 22.67 -11.84 2.91
CA ARG A 192 21.89 -13.06 3.10
C ARG A 192 22.89 -14.22 3.11
N LYS A 193 22.96 -14.96 4.22
CA LYS A 193 23.57 -16.29 4.26
C LYS A 193 22.69 -17.26 3.48
#